data_AF-A0A1M5D5X9-F1
#
_entry.id   AF-A0A1M5D5X9-F1
#
_cell.length_a   1.000
_cell.length_b   1.000
_cell.length_c   1.000
_cell.angle_alpha   90.00
_cell.angle_beta   90.00
_cell.angle_gamma   90.00
#
_symmetry.space_group_name_H-M   'P 1'
#
loop_
_entity.id
_entity.type
_entity.pdbx_description
1 polymer ?
#
loop_
_entity_poly.entity_id
_entity_poly.type
_entity_poly.pdbx_seq_one_letter_code
_entity_poly.pdbx_strand_id
1 'polypeptide(L)' 'MEKVRILLVDDEERIREMIREYTSLEGYDIDEASDGIEAL' A
#
# COMPACT_ATOMS: atom_id res chain seq x y z
N MET A 1 3.58 -18.69 -7.38
CA MET A 1 3.00 -17.50 -8.03
C MET A 1 3.72 -16.31 -7.44
N GLU A 2 4.30 -15.46 -8.28
CA GLU A 2 4.78 -14.15 -7.79
C GLU A 2 3.57 -13.34 -7.35
N LYS A 3 3.63 -12.79 -6.14
CA LYS A 3 2.66 -11.81 -5.67
C LYS A 3 3.00 -10.48 -6.33
N VAL A 4 1.99 -9.81 -6.90
CA VAL A 4 2.17 -8.46 -7.42
C VAL A 4 2.41 -7.55 -6.23
N ARG A 5 3.55 -6.84 -6.26
CA ARG A 5 3.95 -5.90 -5.22
C ARG A 5 3.54 -4.48 -5.62
N ILE A 6 2.93 -3.76 -4.70
CA ILE A 6 2.37 -2.41 -4.90
C ILE A 6 2.96 -1.48 -3.84
N LEU A 7 3.46 -0.33 -4.26
CA LEU A 7 3.83 0.77 -3.37
C LEU A 7 2.67 1.76 -3.31
N LEU A 8 2.09 1.94 -2.13
CA LEU A 8 1.04 2.90 -1.87
C LEU A 8 1.63 4.15 -1.20
N VAL A 9 1.51 5.30 -1.86
CA VAL A 9 1.99 6.59 -1.34
C VAL A 9 0.80 7.51 -1.16
N ASP A 10 0.49 7.85 0.09
CA ASP A 10 -0.62 8.74 0.45
C ASP A 10 -0.33 9.34 1.83
N ASP A 11 -0.59 10.64 2.04
CA ASP A 11 -0.32 11.32 3.32
C ASP A 11 -1.40 11.04 4.39
N GLU A 12 -2.60 10.60 3.99
CA GLU A 12 -3.69 10.27 4.90
C GLU A 12 -3.64 8.79 5.34
N GLU A 13 -3.32 8.55 6.62
CA GLU A 13 -3.28 7.20 7.20
C GLU A 13 -4.57 6.40 6.94
N ARG A 14 -5.75 7.03 7.14
CA ARG A 14 -7.06 6.39 6.93
C ARG A 14 -7.26 5.88 5.51
N ILE A 15 -6.68 6.54 4.50
CA ILE A 15 -6.75 6.09 3.11
C ILE A 15 -5.86 4.86 2.92
N ARG A 16 -4.64 4.88 3.48
CA ARG A 16 -3.73 3.71 3.44
C ARG A 16 -4.33 2.48 4.11
N GLU A 17 -4.98 2.65 5.27
CA GLU A 17 -5.67 1.56 5.97
C GLU A 17 -6.77 0.94 5.11
N MET A 18 -7.63 1.78 4.51
CA MET A 18 -8.71 1.34 3.64
C MET A 18 -8.18 0.54 2.44
N ILE A 19 -7.15 1.05 1.75
CA ILE A 19 -6.59 0.39 0.58
C ILE A 19 -5.92 -0.93 0.96
N ARG A 20 -5.20 -0.98 2.09
CA ARG A 20 -4.60 -2.21 2.61
C ARG A 20 -5.66 -3.28 2.88
N GLU A 21 -6.80 -2.92 3.47
CA GLU A 21 -7.89 -3.88 3.70
C GLU A 21 -8.41 -4.49 2.40
N TYR A 22 -8.68 -3.67 1.38
CA TYR A 22 -9.16 -4.15 0.09
C TYR A 22 -8.12 -5.01 -0.66
N THR A 23 -6.86 -4.58 -0.66
CA THR A 23 -5.80 -5.25 -1.43
C THR A 23 -5.29 -6.53 -0.77
N SER A 24 -5.36 -6.63 0.56
CA SER A 24 -5.02 -7.85 1.30
C SER A 24 -5.96 -9.02 0.96
N LEU A 25 -7.25 -8.73 0.73
CA LEU A 25 -8.24 -9.73 0.31
C LEU A 25 -7.92 -10.32 -1.07
N GLU A 26 -7.33 -9.51 -1.94
CA GLU A 26 -6.95 -9.90 -3.30
C GLU A 26 -5.55 -10.57 -3.37
N GLY A 27 -4.84 -10.66 -2.26
CA GLY A 27 -3.55 -11.35 -2.15
C GLY A 27 -2.34 -10.58 -2.67
N TYR A 28 -2.45 -9.25 -2.81
CA TYR A 28 -1.33 -8.37 -3.14
C TYR A 28 -0.34 -8.24 -1.99
N ASP A 29 0.90 -7.88 -2.32
CA ASP A 29 1.92 -7.48 -1.36
C ASP A 29 2.05 -5.95 -1.40
N ILE A 30 1.84 -5.27 -0.27
CA ILE A 30 1.72 -3.80 -0.22
C ILE A 30 2.85 -3.26 0.66
N ASP A 31 3.63 -2.33 0.10
CA ASP A 31 4.45 -1.41 0.89
C ASP A 31 3.73 -0.07 0.99
N GLU A 32 3.81 0.58 2.14
CA GLU A 32 3.19 1.88 2.40
C GLU A 32 4.27 2.95 2.57
N ALA A 33 3.98 4.14 2.08
CA ALA A 33 4.72 5.35 2.35
C ALA A 33 3.75 6.50 2.65
N SER A 34 4.06 7.31 3.65
CA SER A 34 3.30 8.49 4.05
C SER A 34 3.70 9.76 3.30
N ASP A 35 4.83 9.73 2.61
CA ASP A 35 5.30 10.84 1.80
C ASP A 35 6.24 10.38 0.67
N GLY A 36 6.66 11.33 -0.16
CA GLY A 36 7.55 11.04 -1.29
C GLY A 36 8.99 10.70 -0.91
N ILE A 37 9.45 11.02 0.30
CA ILE A 37 10.79 10.65 0.78
C ILE A 37 10.78 9.20 1.26
N GLU A 38 9.75 8.78 1.97
CA GLU A 38 9.54 7.39 2.40
C GLU A 38 9.31 6.45 1.20
N ALA A 39 8.81 6.98 0.09
CA ALA A 39 8.55 6.22 -1.14
C ALA A 39 9.77 5.96 -2.05
N LEU A 40 10.93 6.57 -1.76
CA LEU A 40 12.16 6.49 -2.58
C LEU A 40 13.07 5.33 -2.15
#